data_AF-A0A9W7RGZ5-F1
#
_entry.id   AF-A0A9W7RGZ5-F1
#
_cell.length_a   1.000
_cell.length_b   1.000
_cell.length_c   1.000
_cell.angle_alpha   90.00
_cell.angle_beta   90.00
_cell.angle_gamma   90.00
#
_symmetry.space_group_name_H-M   'P 1'
#
loop_
_entity.id
_entity.type
_entity.pdbx_description
1 polymer ?
#
loop_
_entity_poly.entity_id
_entity_poly.type
_entity_poly.pdbx_seq_one_letter_code
_entity_poly.pdbx_strand_id
1 'polypeptide(L)'
;KKAADAFLVERPYGMRVDYRKKGFVLFNRNLNVLGNAEQTRLEELPLERFNVEEIPLKGEVVEEHAGFTDVFFYTDLTNPYAGYVLNLQKLKAYNRLMFPLAMALNREL
;
A
#
# COMPACT_ATOMS: atom_id res chain seq x y z
N LYS A 1 10.89 -17.13 6.17
CA LYS A 1 9.42 -17.22 6.18
C LYS A 1 8.82 -16.09 7.00
N LYS A 2 9.00 -16.05 8.33
CA LYS A 2 8.48 -14.98 9.20
C LYS A 2 8.64 -13.52 8.68
N ALA A 3 9.82 -13.14 8.17
CA ALA A 3 10.03 -11.78 7.64
C ALA A 3 9.27 -11.49 6.33
N ALA A 4 9.12 -12.50 5.46
CA ALA A 4 8.34 -12.37 4.24
C ALA A 4 6.85 -12.28 4.57
N ASP A 5 6.36 -13.16 5.45
CA ASP A 5 4.96 -13.18 5.88
C ASP A 5 4.60 -11.85 6.57
N ALA A 6 5.48 -11.37 7.46
CA ALA A 6 5.32 -10.06 8.09
C ALA A 6 5.33 -8.92 7.07
N PHE A 7 6.20 -8.95 6.06
CA PHE A 7 6.19 -7.93 5.01
C PHE A 7 4.85 -7.87 4.27
N LEU A 8 4.27 -9.03 3.93
CA LEU A 8 3.01 -9.10 3.18
C LEU A 8 1.79 -8.63 3.99
N VAL A 9 1.84 -8.73 5.31
CA VAL A 9 0.73 -8.41 6.22
C VAL A 9 0.86 -7.02 6.84
N GLU A 10 2.07 -6.63 7.25
CA GLU A 10 2.33 -5.39 8.00
C GLU A 10 2.64 -4.19 7.09
N ARG A 11 3.19 -4.43 5.89
CA ARG A 11 3.63 -3.35 5.00
C ARG A 11 2.56 -3.06 3.94
N PRO A 12 2.39 -1.78 3.56
CA PRO A 12 1.49 -1.41 2.47
C PRO A 12 1.76 -2.18 1.18
N TYR A 13 0.79 -2.98 0.76
CA TYR A 13 0.74 -3.48 -0.62
C TYR A 13 0.21 -2.39 -1.55
N GLY A 14 -0.81 -1.67 -1.10
CA GLY A 14 -1.35 -0.54 -1.81
C GLY A 14 -2.10 0.43 -0.93
N MET A 15 -2.69 1.41 -1.60
CA MET A 15 -3.47 2.49 -1.02
C MET A 15 -4.67 2.77 -1.91
N ARG A 16 -5.84 2.92 -1.31
CA ARG A 16 -7.02 3.46 -2.00
C ARG A 16 -7.23 4.89 -1.53
N VAL A 17 -7.36 5.83 -2.46
CA VAL A 17 -7.73 7.23 -2.18
C VAL A 17 -9.11 7.47 -2.75
N ASP A 18 -10.10 7.71 -1.90
CA ASP A 18 -11.50 7.96 -2.28
C ASP A 18 -11.82 9.45 -2.19
N TYR A 19 -11.97 10.08 -3.35
CA TYR A 19 -12.24 11.53 -3.48
C TYR A 19 -13.66 11.89 -3.05
N ARG A 20 -14.61 10.97 -3.23
CA ARG A 20 -16.02 11.20 -2.87
C ARG A 20 -16.21 11.18 -1.36
N LYS A 21 -15.54 10.23 -0.69
CA LYS A 21 -15.57 10.06 0.76
C LYS A 21 -14.51 10.90 1.48
N LYS A 22 -13.61 11.56 0.75
CA LYS A 22 -12.51 12.40 1.27
C LYS A 22 -11.66 11.65 2.30
N GLY A 23 -11.24 10.45 1.91
CA GLY A 23 -10.45 9.61 2.76
C GLY A 23 -9.62 8.61 1.98
N PHE A 24 -8.79 7.87 2.69
CA PHE A 24 -7.91 6.89 2.10
C PHE A 24 -7.74 5.69 3.03
N VAL A 25 -7.21 4.60 2.51
CA VAL A 25 -6.83 3.43 3.31
C VAL A 25 -5.57 2.81 2.75
N LEU A 26 -4.65 2.42 3.63
CA LEU A 26 -3.54 1.54 3.28
C LEU A 26 -3.98 0.10 3.49
N PHE A 27 -3.67 -0.75 2.53
CA PHE A 27 -4.00 -2.17 2.58
C PHE A 27 -2.79 -3.04 2.30
N ASN A 28 -2.79 -4.22 2.90
CA ASN A 28 -1.75 -5.23 2.77
C ASN A 28 -2.05 -6.19 1.60
N ARG A 29 -1.23 -7.24 1.45
CA ARG A 29 -1.35 -8.14 0.29
C ARG A 29 -2.65 -8.95 0.27
N ASN A 30 -3.32 -9.08 1.40
CA ASN A 30 -4.60 -9.77 1.54
C ASN A 30 -5.80 -8.84 1.29
N LEU A 31 -5.54 -7.63 0.78
CA LEU A 31 -6.52 -6.57 0.56
C LEU A 31 -7.23 -6.16 1.86
N ASN A 32 -6.51 -6.25 2.99
CA ASN A 32 -7.00 -5.91 4.32
C ASN A 32 -6.18 -4.80 4.95
N VAL A 33 -6.65 -4.27 6.08
CA VAL A 33 -5.87 -3.33 6.90
C VAL A 33 -4.52 -3.94 7.29
N LEU A 34 -3.50 -3.08 7.44
CA LEU A 34 -2.16 -3.49 7.84
C LEU A 34 -2.21 -4.26 9.17
N GLY A 35 -1.45 -5.35 9.26
CA GLY A 35 -1.43 -6.26 10.41
C GLY A 35 -2.49 -7.37 10.38
N ASN A 36 -3.48 -7.33 9.47
CA ASN A 36 -4.52 -8.36 9.40
C ASN A 36 -4.21 -9.41 8.32
N ALA A 37 -4.01 -10.66 8.73
CA ALA A 37 -3.70 -11.76 7.82
C ALA A 37 -4.92 -12.33 7.07
N GLU A 38 -6.15 -11.95 7.43
CA GLU A 38 -7.36 -12.41 6.77
C GLU A 38 -7.60 -11.70 5.43
N GLN A 39 -8.16 -12.41 4.46
CA GLN A 39 -8.56 -11.82 3.19
C GLN A 39 -9.86 -11.04 3.33
N THR A 40 -9.95 -9.88 2.68
CA THR A 40 -11.19 -9.10 2.58
C THR A 40 -11.29 -8.38 1.24
N ARG A 41 -12.18 -7.39 1.14
CA ARG A 41 -12.43 -6.57 -0.04
C ARG A 41 -12.12 -5.10 0.26
N LEU A 42 -11.49 -4.41 -0.68
CA LEU A 42 -11.09 -3.00 -0.51
C LEU A 42 -12.28 -2.07 -0.29
N GLU A 43 -13.45 -2.41 -0.82
CA GLU A 43 -14.69 -1.63 -0.69
C GLU A 43 -15.23 -1.62 0.74
N GLU A 44 -14.88 -2.63 1.53
CA GLU A 44 -15.35 -2.84 2.90
C GLU A 44 -14.40 -2.24 3.94
N LEU A 45 -13.21 -1.80 3.51
CA LEU A 45 -12.19 -1.26 4.42
C LEU A 45 -12.59 0.11 4.97
N PRO A 46 -12.25 0.39 6.24
CA PRO A 46 -12.47 1.69 6.83
C PRO A 46 -11.55 2.73 6.18
N LEU A 47 -12.12 3.85 5.74
CA LEU A 47 -11.34 4.98 5.25
C LEU A 47 -10.94 5.90 6.40
N GLU A 48 -9.66 6.27 6.43
CA GLU A 48 -9.13 7.35 7.23
C GLU A 48 -9.44 8.68 6.54
N ARG A 49 -10.03 9.63 7.27
CA ARG A 49 -10.29 10.98 6.72
C ARG A 49 -8.98 11.72 6.54
N PHE A 50 -8.76 12.29 5.35
CA PHE A 50 -7.53 13.01 5.03
C PHE A 50 -7.77 14.01 3.89
N ASN A 51 -6.91 15.03 3.77
CA ASN A 51 -6.92 15.88 2.58
C ASN A 51 -6.35 15.11 1.39
N VAL A 52 -7.22 14.47 0.62
CA VAL A 52 -6.85 13.56 -0.49
C VAL A 52 -6.02 14.21 -1.59
N GLU A 53 -6.04 15.55 -1.71
CA GLU A 53 -5.23 16.30 -2.67
C GLU A 53 -3.74 16.33 -2.31
N GLU A 54 -3.39 16.10 -1.03
CA GLU A 54 -2.00 16.08 -0.55
C GLU A 54 -1.36 14.69 -0.66
N ILE A 55 -2.15 13.65 -0.95
CA ILE A 55 -1.66 12.28 -0.98
C ILE A 55 -0.91 12.02 -2.30
N PRO A 56 0.37 11.59 -2.25
CA PRO A 56 1.09 11.24 -3.47
C PRO A 56 0.54 9.94 -4.08
N LEU A 57 0.03 10.03 -5.31
CA LEU A 57 -0.53 8.88 -6.04
C LEU A 57 0.53 8.10 -6.83
N LYS A 58 1.76 8.01 -6.30
CA LYS A 58 2.87 7.33 -6.95
C LYS A 58 2.97 5.88 -6.48
N GLY A 59 2.82 4.95 -7.41
CA GLY A 59 3.00 3.52 -7.18
C GLY A 59 3.79 2.85 -8.30
N GLU A 60 3.97 1.55 -8.14
CA GLU A 60 4.37 0.64 -9.23
C GLU A 60 3.24 0.52 -10.26
N VAL A 61 2.00 0.40 -9.79
CA VAL A 61 0.79 0.40 -10.62
C VAL A 61 -0.20 1.40 -10.03
N VAL A 62 -0.84 2.18 -10.89
CA VAL A 62 -1.88 3.14 -10.51
C VAL A 62 -3.10 2.86 -11.35
N GLU A 63 -4.22 2.60 -10.69
CA GLU A 63 -5.52 2.30 -11.30
C GLU A 63 -6.49 3.43 -10.95
N GLU A 64 -6.85 4.22 -11.95
CA GLU A 64 -7.78 5.33 -11.80
C GLU A 64 -9.21 4.87 -12.09
N HIS A 65 -10.12 5.22 -11.18
CA HIS A 65 -11.54 4.90 -11.29
C HIS A 65 -12.38 6.17 -11.12
N ALA A 66 -13.67 6.05 -11.44
CA ALA A 66 -14.61 7.15 -11.22
C ALA A 66 -14.82 7.40 -9.72
N GLY A 67 -14.06 8.33 -9.15
CA GLY A 67 -14.21 8.82 -7.77
C GLY A 67 -13.22 8.26 -6.75
N PHE A 68 -12.33 7.35 -7.15
CA PHE A 68 -11.22 6.89 -6.33
C PHE A 68 -10.05 6.43 -7.22
N THR A 69 -8.86 6.32 -6.62
CA THR A 69 -7.67 5.79 -7.26
C THR A 69 -7.03 4.75 -6.35
N ASP A 70 -6.70 3.59 -6.92
CA ASP A 70 -5.93 2.54 -6.26
C ASP A 70 -4.47 2.61 -6.70
N VAL A 71 -3.56 2.62 -5.73
CA VAL A 71 -2.11 2.70 -5.94
C VAL A 71 -1.49 1.45 -5.35
N PHE A 72 -0.79 0.66 -6.15
CA PHE A 72 -0.06 -0.53 -5.71
C PHE A 72 1.44 -0.26 -5.70
N PHE A 73 2.12 -0.60 -4.61
CA PHE A 73 3.53 -0.25 -4.40
C PHE A 73 4.51 -1.32 -4.88
N TYR A 74 4.02 -2.53 -5.15
CA TYR A 74 4.77 -3.62 -5.76
C TYR A 74 3.80 -4.60 -6.42
N THR A 75 4.30 -5.44 -7.33
CA THR A 75 3.57 -6.55 -7.96
C THR A 75 4.14 -7.88 -7.49
N ASP A 76 3.64 -9.01 -7.99
CA ASP A 76 4.32 -10.30 -7.80
C ASP A 76 5.78 -10.29 -8.30
N LEU A 77 6.05 -9.54 -9.37
CA LEU A 77 7.39 -9.46 -9.96
C LEU A 77 8.29 -8.49 -9.19
N THR A 78 7.75 -7.41 -8.62
CA THR A 78 8.54 -6.41 -7.88
C THR A 78 8.50 -6.56 -6.36
N ASN A 79 7.79 -7.56 -5.83
CA ASN A 79 7.85 -7.96 -4.43
C ASN A 79 9.30 -8.28 -4.02
N PRO A 80 9.87 -7.62 -2.98
CA PRO A 80 11.21 -7.90 -2.48
C PRO A 80 11.43 -9.34 -2.00
N TYR A 81 10.35 -10.03 -1.66
CA TYR A 81 10.34 -11.40 -1.15
C TYR A 81 9.80 -12.43 -2.18
N ALA A 82 9.68 -12.08 -3.46
CA ALA A 82 9.19 -13.00 -4.51
C ALA A 82 10.08 -14.23 -4.75
N GLY A 83 11.37 -14.16 -4.37
CA GLY A 83 12.35 -15.23 -4.56
C GLY A 83 12.72 -15.95 -3.26
N TYR A 84 13.65 -16.89 -3.35
CA TYR A 84 14.18 -17.62 -2.19
C TYR A 84 14.93 -16.72 -1.19
N VAL A 85 15.47 -15.60 -1.67
CA VAL A 85 16.25 -14.64 -0.88
C VAL A 85 15.68 -13.23 -1.08
N LEU A 86 15.73 -12.42 -0.02
CA LEU A 86 15.39 -11.00 -0.06
C LEU A 86 16.15 -10.27 -1.18
N ASN A 87 15.43 -9.56 -2.03
CA ASN A 87 16.02 -8.68 -3.04
C ASN A 87 16.10 -7.24 -2.50
N LEU A 88 17.31 -6.81 -2.14
CA LEU A 88 17.56 -5.47 -1.58
C LEU A 88 17.28 -4.33 -2.56
N GLN A 89 17.43 -4.57 -3.88
CA GLN A 89 17.13 -3.54 -4.88
C GLN A 89 15.63 -3.28 -4.98
N LYS A 90 14.81 -4.34 -4.98
CA LYS A 90 13.36 -4.25 -4.94
C LYS A 90 12.88 -3.61 -3.63
N LEU A 91 13.47 -3.98 -2.50
CA LEU A 91 13.15 -3.35 -1.21
C LEU A 91 13.49 -1.84 -1.22
N LYS A 92 14.64 -1.46 -1.80
CA LYS A 92 15.02 -0.06 -1.95
C LYS A 92 14.07 0.72 -2.86
N ALA A 93 13.61 0.10 -3.96
CA ALA A 93 12.60 0.69 -4.84
C ALA A 93 11.26 0.91 -4.12
N TYR A 94 10.77 -0.11 -3.39
CA TYR A 94 9.59 -0.01 -2.55
C TYR A 94 9.72 1.11 -1.51
N ASN A 95 10.83 1.16 -0.76
CA ASN A 95 11.03 2.17 0.28
C ASN A 95 11.08 3.60 -0.29
N ARG A 96 11.56 3.81 -1.53
CA ARG A 96 11.52 5.12 -2.19
C ARG A 96 10.10 5.65 -2.42
N LEU A 97 9.10 4.77 -2.49
CA LEU A 97 7.69 5.15 -2.54
C LEU A 97 7.14 5.40 -1.13
N MET A 98 7.57 4.60 -0.15
CA MET A 98 7.08 4.70 1.22
C MET A 98 7.51 5.99 1.93
N PHE A 99 8.75 6.44 1.78
CA PHE A 99 9.24 7.65 2.47
C PHE A 99 8.39 8.92 2.21
N PRO A 100 8.13 9.33 0.95
CA PRO A 100 7.31 10.52 0.71
C PRO A 100 5.85 10.32 1.14
N LEU A 101 5.31 9.11 1.03
CA LEU A 101 3.97 8.80 1.49
C LEU A 101 3.85 8.90 3.02
N ALA A 102 4.81 8.33 3.74
CA ALA A 102 4.91 8.41 5.20
C ALA A 102 4.96 9.87 5.69
N MET A 103 5.74 10.72 5.00
CA MET A 103 5.79 12.14 5.28
C MET A 103 4.45 12.84 5.02
N ALA A 104 3.82 12.58 3.87
CA ALA A 104 2.53 13.19 3.52
C ALA A 104 1.44 12.80 4.53
N LEU A 105 1.41 11.54 4.95
CA LEU A 105 0.44 11.01 5.91
C LEU A 105 0.82 11.27 7.38
N ASN A 106 1.99 11.85 7.64
CA ASN A 106 2.56 12.07 8.96
C ASN A 106 2.58 10.80 9.85
N ARG A 107 3.04 9.66 9.30
CA ARG A 107 3.15 8.39 10.03
C ARG A 107 4.27 7.48 9.56
N GLU A 108 4.69 6.55 10.40
CA GLU A 108 5.69 5.52 10.05
C GLU A 108 5.08 4.42 9.16
N LEU A 109 5.82 3.99 8.12
CA LEU A 109 5.38 2.98 7.13
C LEU A 109 6.43 1.92 6.79
#